data_AF-A0A3A5L600-F1
#
_entry.id   AF-A0A3A5L600-F1
#
_cell.length_a   1.000
_cell.length_b   1.000
_cell.length_c   1.000
_cell.angle_alpha   90.00
_cell.angle_beta   90.00
_cell.angle_gamma   90.00
#
_symmetry.space_group_name_H-M   'P 1'
#
loop_
_entity.id
_entity.type
_entity.pdbx_description
1 polymer ?
#
loop_
_entity_poly.entity_id
_entity_poly.type
_entity_poly.pdbx_seq_one_letter_code
_entity_poly.pdbx_strand_id
1 'polypeptide(L)'
;MIYRFFKTKDVYTETQLNELSAALIKKFRDRFSAKALDLFFPLLTMRTTAFDYHIDNTIPPAEKQLFINAKYAFLKCLDDCLAEYDKVKKEQREEWVEIYDFVSHYYTSPHYLRVGGNQGEHTINAFDQAATGFMILSGVILAAGLVAFAFNFPIALLLTAVALTIMAPSLFYTVAETHGHEAVVNKQEEILFSALNGMVNHQELSDEELHPYVESTFSV
;
A
#
# COMPACT_ATOMS: atom_id res chain seq x y z
N MET A 1 6.31 9.41 9.46
CA MET A 1 6.84 9.24 8.09
C MET A 1 6.32 10.43 7.27
N ILE A 2 7.19 11.39 6.91
CA ILE A 2 6.83 12.59 6.14
C ILE A 2 6.56 12.15 4.69
N TYR A 3 5.35 12.37 4.17
CA TYR A 3 4.99 11.93 2.82
C TYR A 3 5.81 12.66 1.74
N ARG A 4 6.47 11.85 0.92
CA ARG A 4 7.37 12.23 -0.16
C ARG A 4 6.57 12.73 -1.36
N PHE A 5 6.40 14.05 -1.50
CA PHE A 5 6.19 14.72 -2.80
C PHE A 5 7.53 14.95 -3.52
N PHE A 6 8.49 14.05 -3.38
CA PHE A 6 9.60 14.06 -4.31
C PHE A 6 9.06 13.55 -5.64
N LYS A 7 9.00 14.43 -6.65
CA LYS A 7 8.98 14.01 -8.05
C LYS A 7 10.09 12.98 -8.21
N THR A 8 9.73 11.71 -8.20
CA THR A 8 10.63 10.65 -8.60
C THR A 8 10.99 10.94 -10.04
N LYS A 9 12.28 10.90 -10.35
CA LYS A 9 12.77 11.15 -11.71
C LYS A 9 12.25 10.08 -12.68
N ASP A 10 11.91 8.92 -12.13
CA ASP A 10 11.39 7.77 -12.85
C ASP A 10 9.88 7.93 -13.05
N VAL A 11 9.51 7.99 -14.33
CA VAL A 11 8.14 8.08 -14.83
C VAL A 11 7.96 6.87 -15.75
N TYR A 12 7.10 5.94 -15.35
CA TYR A 12 6.84 4.73 -16.13
C TYR A 12 5.67 4.95 -17.07
N THR A 13 5.76 4.41 -18.28
CA THR A 13 4.67 4.49 -19.27
C THR A 13 3.69 3.33 -19.11
N GLU A 14 2.45 3.51 -19.56
CA GLU A 14 1.47 2.41 -19.63
C GLU A 14 1.99 1.26 -20.51
N THR A 15 2.77 1.56 -21.56
CA THR A 15 3.42 0.55 -22.38
C THR A 15 4.38 -0.32 -21.56
N GLN A 16 5.29 0.29 -20.79
CA GLN A 16 6.22 -0.43 -19.92
C GLN A 16 5.49 -1.26 -18.86
N LEU A 17 4.41 -0.71 -18.30
CA LEU A 17 3.56 -1.40 -17.34
C LEU A 17 2.90 -2.65 -17.95
N ASN A 18 2.34 -2.52 -19.16
CA ASN A 18 1.67 -3.61 -19.87
C ASN A 18 2.65 -4.70 -20.29
N GLU A 19 3.83 -4.31 -20.79
CA GLU A 19 4.92 -5.24 -21.12
C GLU A 19 5.39 -6.03 -19.90
N LEU A 20 5.63 -5.34 -18.77
CA LEU A 20 6.02 -5.98 -17.51
C LEU A 20 4.93 -6.94 -17.01
N SER A 21 3.67 -6.50 -17.02
CA SER A 21 2.52 -7.33 -16.60
C SER A 21 2.42 -8.61 -17.42
N ALA A 22 2.47 -8.50 -18.75
CA ALA A 22 2.40 -9.65 -19.65
C ALA A 22 3.59 -10.60 -19.47
N ALA A 23 4.80 -10.06 -19.35
CA ALA A 23 6.00 -10.85 -19.09
C ALA A 23 5.92 -11.59 -17.75
N LEU A 24 5.43 -10.93 -16.71
CA LEU A 24 5.29 -11.48 -15.36
C LEU A 24 4.26 -12.63 -15.32
N ILE A 25 3.09 -12.45 -15.94
CA ILE A 25 2.07 -13.50 -16.01
C ILE A 25 2.61 -14.74 -16.72
N LYS A 26 3.32 -14.54 -17.84
CA LYS A 26 3.98 -15.64 -18.56
C LYS A 26 4.99 -16.36 -17.66
N LYS A 27 5.85 -15.60 -17.01
CA LYS A 27 6.85 -16.05 -16.03
C LYS A 27 6.25 -16.92 -14.91
N PHE A 28 5.08 -16.56 -14.37
CA PHE A 28 4.39 -17.37 -13.37
C PHE A 28 3.87 -18.69 -13.96
N ARG A 29 3.22 -18.64 -15.13
CA ARG A 29 2.68 -19.84 -15.81
C ARG A 29 3.76 -20.83 -16.22
N ASP A 30 4.93 -20.32 -16.60
CA ASP A 30 6.07 -21.16 -17.01
C ASP A 30 6.76 -21.85 -15.81
N ARG A 31 6.67 -21.28 -14.60
CA ARG A 31 7.40 -21.75 -13.42
C ARG A 31 6.58 -22.59 -12.44
N PHE A 32 5.30 -22.32 -12.30
CA PHE A 32 4.46 -22.92 -11.26
C PHE A 32 3.32 -23.75 -11.84
N SER A 33 2.87 -24.74 -11.07
CA SER A 33 1.75 -25.58 -11.45
C SER A 33 0.43 -24.80 -11.40
N ALA A 34 -0.58 -25.27 -12.15
CA ALA A 34 -1.90 -24.67 -12.13
C ALA A 34 -2.49 -24.57 -10.71
N LYS A 35 -2.36 -25.62 -9.90
CA LYS A 35 -2.83 -25.66 -8.51
C LYS A 35 -2.23 -24.54 -7.65
N ALA A 36 -0.93 -24.26 -7.80
CA ALA A 36 -0.27 -23.18 -7.06
C ALA A 36 -0.75 -21.80 -7.55
N LEU A 37 -1.02 -21.66 -8.85
CA LEU A 37 -1.51 -20.44 -9.46
C LEU A 37 -2.99 -20.16 -9.14
N ASP A 38 -3.79 -21.20 -8.89
CA ASP A 38 -5.23 -21.07 -8.59
C ASP A 38 -5.49 -20.24 -7.31
N LEU A 39 -4.58 -20.27 -6.34
CA LEU A 39 -4.66 -19.45 -5.13
C LEU A 39 -4.10 -18.03 -5.33
N PHE A 40 -2.99 -17.92 -6.05
CA PHE A 40 -2.25 -16.66 -6.16
C PHE A 40 -2.84 -15.71 -7.23
N PHE A 41 -3.27 -16.22 -8.37
CA PHE A 41 -3.78 -15.37 -9.46
C PHE A 41 -5.05 -14.61 -9.13
N PRO A 42 -6.02 -15.14 -8.35
CA PRO A 42 -7.14 -14.34 -7.89
C PRO A 42 -6.70 -13.12 -7.05
N LEU A 43 -5.74 -13.31 -6.13
CA LEU A 43 -5.18 -12.25 -5.30
C LEU A 43 -4.45 -11.20 -6.14
N LEU A 44 -3.60 -11.66 -7.06
CA LEU A 44 -2.90 -10.78 -8.00
C LEU A 44 -3.89 -10.00 -8.87
N THR A 45 -4.91 -10.68 -9.41
CA THR A 45 -5.93 -10.06 -10.25
C THR A 45 -6.67 -8.98 -9.47
N MET A 46 -7.15 -9.30 -8.27
CA MET A 46 -7.83 -8.34 -7.40
C MET A 46 -6.99 -7.07 -7.19
N ARG A 47 -5.70 -7.24 -6.86
CA ARG A 47 -4.80 -6.10 -6.66
C ARG A 47 -4.58 -5.30 -7.94
N THR A 48 -4.32 -5.97 -9.06
CA THR A 48 -4.07 -5.29 -10.34
C THR A 48 -5.31 -4.57 -10.87
N THR A 49 -6.51 -5.14 -10.68
CA THR A 49 -7.78 -4.52 -11.06
C THR A 49 -8.07 -3.29 -10.21
N ALA A 50 -7.73 -3.29 -8.93
CA ALA A 50 -7.84 -2.09 -8.09
C ALA A 50 -6.97 -0.94 -8.62
N PHE A 51 -5.74 -1.23 -9.06
CA PHE A 51 -4.91 -0.23 -9.73
C PHE A 51 -5.48 0.21 -11.08
N ASP A 52 -5.92 -0.74 -11.92
CA ASP A 52 -6.48 -0.42 -13.25
C ASP A 52 -7.70 0.47 -13.15
N TYR A 53 -8.57 0.23 -12.17
CA TYR A 53 -9.70 1.11 -11.91
C TYR A 53 -9.26 2.57 -11.70
N HIS A 54 -8.25 2.82 -10.87
CA HIS A 54 -7.75 4.18 -10.66
C HIS A 54 -7.05 4.74 -11.88
N ILE A 55 -6.27 3.94 -12.62
CA ILE A 55 -5.60 4.37 -13.85
C ILE A 55 -6.63 4.81 -14.92
N ASP A 56 -7.75 4.10 -15.02
CA ASP A 56 -8.79 4.34 -16.02
C ASP A 56 -9.74 5.49 -15.63
N ASN A 57 -10.00 5.67 -14.34
CA ASN A 57 -11.01 6.63 -13.85
C ASN A 57 -10.42 7.93 -13.28
N THR A 58 -9.09 8.02 -13.08
CA THR A 58 -8.45 9.25 -12.59
C THR A 58 -8.31 10.29 -13.71
N ILE A 59 -9.02 11.41 -13.57
CA ILE A 59 -9.00 12.51 -14.55
C ILE A 59 -7.68 13.28 -14.53
N PRO A 60 -7.12 13.70 -13.37
CA PRO A 60 -5.89 14.49 -13.37
C PRO A 60 -4.69 13.66 -13.86
N PRO A 61 -3.97 14.08 -14.92
CA PRO A 61 -2.86 13.30 -15.48
C PRO A 61 -1.73 13.02 -14.49
N ALA A 62 -1.45 13.98 -13.60
CA ALA A 62 -0.42 13.82 -12.57
C ALA A 62 -0.78 12.75 -11.54
N GLU A 63 -2.05 12.65 -11.17
CA GLU A 63 -2.55 11.65 -10.22
C GLU A 63 -2.63 10.27 -10.88
N LYS A 64 -3.09 10.21 -12.14
CA LYS A 64 -3.04 8.98 -12.94
C LYS A 64 -1.61 8.41 -13.02
N GLN A 65 -0.62 9.27 -13.21
CA GLN A 65 0.79 8.87 -13.24
C GLN A 65 1.28 8.25 -11.91
N LEU A 66 0.74 8.68 -10.76
CA LEU A 66 1.05 8.07 -9.47
C LEU A 66 0.60 6.61 -9.43
N PHE A 67 -0.62 6.32 -9.90
CA PHE A 67 -1.13 4.95 -9.96
C PHE A 67 -0.38 4.07 -10.96
N ILE A 68 0.02 4.60 -12.12
CA ILE A 68 0.87 3.89 -13.08
C ILE A 68 2.20 3.51 -12.43
N ASN A 69 2.87 4.48 -11.79
CA ASN A 69 4.15 4.25 -11.13
C ASN A 69 4.03 3.25 -9.98
N ALA A 70 2.95 3.32 -9.20
CA ALA A 70 2.71 2.41 -8.08
C ALA A 70 2.42 0.98 -8.55
N LYS A 71 1.56 0.80 -9.57
CA LYS A 71 1.32 -0.51 -10.16
C LYS A 71 2.60 -1.09 -10.76
N TYR A 72 3.42 -0.28 -11.42
CA TYR A 72 4.72 -0.70 -11.94
C TYR A 72 5.64 -1.19 -10.81
N ALA A 73 5.79 -0.41 -9.72
CA ALA A 73 6.62 -0.78 -8.58
C ALA A 73 6.15 -2.09 -7.91
N PHE A 74 4.83 -2.27 -7.79
CA PHE A 74 4.25 -3.52 -7.29
C PHE A 74 4.59 -4.72 -8.19
N LEU A 75 4.35 -4.62 -9.50
CA LEU A 75 4.69 -5.70 -10.43
C LEU A 75 6.19 -5.96 -10.51
N LYS A 76 7.01 -4.91 -10.35
CA LYS A 76 8.47 -5.02 -10.33
C LYS A 76 8.95 -5.77 -9.09
N CYS A 77 8.35 -5.53 -7.93
CA CYS A 77 8.62 -6.32 -6.72
C CYS A 77 8.37 -7.81 -6.96
N LEU A 78 7.25 -8.18 -7.58
CA LEU A 78 6.96 -9.58 -7.92
C LEU A 78 7.98 -10.15 -8.90
N ASP A 79 8.38 -9.37 -9.91
CA ASP A 79 9.41 -9.76 -10.87
C ASP A 79 10.76 -10.02 -10.19
N ASP A 80 11.14 -9.17 -9.23
CA ASP A 80 12.38 -9.30 -8.46
C ASP A 80 12.36 -10.53 -7.55
N CYS A 81 11.23 -10.82 -6.89
CA CYS A 81 11.05 -12.05 -6.12
C CYS A 81 11.23 -13.31 -6.99
N LEU A 82 10.70 -13.30 -8.22
CA LEU A 82 10.87 -14.41 -9.16
C LEU A 82 12.30 -14.52 -9.70
N ALA A 83 12.99 -13.39 -9.85
CA ALA A 83 14.39 -13.40 -10.25
C ALA A 83 15.28 -14.03 -9.17
N GLU A 84 15.00 -13.79 -7.89
CA GLU A 84 15.69 -14.45 -6.79
C GLU A 84 15.40 -15.95 -6.76
N TYR A 85 14.13 -16.35 -6.95
CA TYR A 85 13.76 -17.77 -7.11
C TYR A 85 14.57 -18.45 -8.24
N ASP A 86 14.67 -17.82 -9.41
CA ASP A 86 15.42 -18.38 -10.54
C ASP A 86 16.91 -18.51 -10.23
N LYS A 87 17.48 -17.54 -9.52
CA LYS A 87 18.88 -17.53 -9.11
C LYS A 87 19.18 -18.69 -8.15
N VAL A 88 18.39 -18.85 -7.10
CA VAL A 88 18.53 -19.95 -6.12
C VAL A 88 18.38 -21.32 -6.81
N LYS A 89 17.37 -21.47 -7.69
CA LYS A 89 17.14 -22.71 -8.44
C LYS A 89 18.28 -23.05 -9.40
N LYS A 90 18.82 -22.06 -10.09
CA LYS A 90 19.95 -22.24 -11.03
C LYS A 90 21.23 -22.67 -10.31
N GLU A 91 21.45 -22.13 -9.11
CA GLU A 91 22.60 -22.47 -8.28
C GLU A 91 22.45 -23.82 -7.56
N GLN A 92 21.33 -24.54 -7.77
CA GLN A 92 20.99 -25.82 -7.15
C GLN A 92 21.13 -25.79 -5.62
N ARG A 93 20.91 -24.62 -5.01
CA ARG A 93 20.92 -24.51 -3.57
C ARG A 93 19.59 -25.04 -3.06
N GLU A 94 19.64 -25.95 -2.09
CA GLU A 94 18.47 -26.29 -1.26
C GLU A 94 18.18 -25.16 -0.24
N GLU A 95 18.51 -23.92 -0.59
CA GLU A 95 18.35 -22.75 0.25
C GLU A 95 16.95 -22.17 0.08
N TRP A 96 16.48 -21.54 1.16
CA TRP A 96 15.25 -20.79 1.17
C TRP A 96 15.33 -19.57 0.26
N VAL A 97 14.28 -19.30 -0.50
CA VAL A 97 14.16 -18.06 -1.29
C VAL A 97 13.66 -16.95 -0.36
N GLU A 98 14.54 -16.01 -0.04
CA GLU A 98 14.22 -14.85 0.80
C GLU A 98 13.56 -13.74 -0.03
N ILE A 99 12.22 -13.76 -0.09
CA ILE A 99 11.47 -12.74 -0.84
C ILE A 99 11.13 -11.49 -0.01
N TYR A 100 11.13 -11.58 1.33
CA TYR A 100 10.65 -10.50 2.20
C TYR A 100 11.54 -9.25 2.18
N ASP A 101 12.82 -9.38 1.82
CA ASP A 101 13.69 -8.23 1.61
C ASP A 101 13.22 -7.38 0.42
N PHE A 102 12.81 -8.01 -0.68
CA PHE A 102 12.25 -7.30 -1.84
C PHE A 102 10.91 -6.65 -1.50
N VAL A 103 10.07 -7.35 -0.73
CA VAL A 103 8.77 -6.81 -0.26
C VAL A 103 8.97 -5.61 0.66
N SER A 104 9.96 -5.65 1.55
CA SER A 104 10.32 -4.53 2.43
C SER A 104 10.84 -3.32 1.63
N HIS A 105 11.64 -3.55 0.59
CA HIS A 105 12.06 -2.50 -0.34
C HIS A 105 10.87 -1.90 -1.10
N TYR A 106 9.89 -2.71 -1.49
CA TYR A 106 8.65 -2.22 -2.09
C TYR A 106 7.89 -1.30 -1.14
N TYR A 107 7.69 -1.68 0.13
CA TYR A 107 6.99 -0.84 1.11
C TYR A 107 7.69 0.49 1.43
N THR A 108 9.01 0.54 1.27
CA THR A 108 9.81 1.74 1.50
C THR A 108 10.06 2.57 0.23
N SER A 109 9.59 2.07 -0.93
CA SER A 109 9.67 2.73 -2.22
C SER A 109 8.89 4.04 -2.24
N PRO A 110 9.39 5.11 -2.89
CA PRO A 110 8.62 6.33 -3.11
C PRO A 110 7.38 6.12 -4.00
N HIS A 111 7.28 4.98 -4.67
CA HIS A 111 6.15 4.63 -5.52
C HIS A 111 5.11 3.76 -4.80
N TYR A 112 5.32 3.39 -3.53
CA TYR A 112 4.33 2.60 -2.81
C TYR A 112 3.04 3.39 -2.59
N LEU A 113 1.92 2.81 -3.01
CA LEU A 113 0.57 3.30 -2.73
C LEU A 113 -0.30 2.17 -2.20
N ARG A 114 -1.08 2.49 -1.18
CA ARG A 114 -2.10 1.60 -0.63
C ARG A 114 -3.34 1.65 -1.50
N VAL A 115 -3.49 0.64 -2.35
CA VAL A 115 -4.57 0.51 -3.33
C VAL A 115 -5.18 -0.88 -3.20
N GLY A 116 -6.42 -1.00 -2.76
CA GLY A 116 -7.05 -2.31 -2.57
C GLY A 116 -8.57 -2.26 -2.50
N GLY A 117 -9.17 -3.43 -2.26
CA GLY A 117 -10.62 -3.62 -2.37
C GLY A 117 -11.09 -3.85 -3.81
N ASN A 118 -12.38 -4.15 -3.95
CA ASN A 118 -13.05 -4.23 -5.24
C ASN A 118 -13.01 -2.83 -5.88
N GLN A 119 -12.50 -2.73 -7.11
CA GLN A 119 -12.39 -1.43 -7.79
C GLN A 119 -11.64 -0.34 -6.99
N GLY A 120 -10.71 -0.72 -6.10
CA GLY A 120 -9.87 0.27 -5.40
C GLY A 120 -10.57 1.07 -4.31
N GLU A 121 -11.72 0.63 -3.80
CA GLU A 121 -12.50 1.34 -2.76
C GLU A 121 -11.75 1.61 -1.44
N HIS A 122 -10.71 0.83 -1.13
CA HIS A 122 -9.87 1.01 0.08
C HIS A 122 -8.56 1.75 -0.23
N THR A 123 -8.56 2.58 -1.27
CA THR A 123 -7.38 3.34 -1.66
C THR A 123 -7.23 4.58 -0.80
N ILE A 124 -6.01 4.80 -0.31
CA ILE A 124 -5.66 6.04 0.39
C ILE A 124 -5.48 7.14 -0.65
N ASN A 125 -6.31 8.17 -0.52
CA ASN A 125 -6.42 9.26 -1.49
C ASN A 125 -5.82 10.57 -0.93
N ALA A 126 -5.99 11.65 -1.69
CA ALA A 126 -5.51 12.97 -1.29
C ALA A 126 -6.19 13.53 -0.03
N PHE A 127 -7.41 13.10 0.30
CA PHE A 127 -8.12 13.51 1.53
C PHE A 127 -7.49 12.91 2.78
N ASP A 128 -7.05 11.66 2.74
CA ASP A 128 -6.30 11.04 3.86
C ASP A 128 -5.00 11.80 4.16
N GLN A 129 -4.32 12.26 3.11
CA GLN A 129 -3.13 13.09 3.24
C GLN A 129 -3.46 14.48 3.78
N ALA A 130 -4.53 15.10 3.30
CA ALA A 130 -5.00 16.39 3.80
C ALA A 130 -5.38 16.30 5.27
N ALA A 131 -6.12 15.27 5.69
CA ALA A 131 -6.47 15.02 7.08
C ALA A 131 -5.22 14.86 7.96
N THR A 132 -4.24 14.09 7.50
CA THR A 132 -2.94 13.96 8.21
C THR A 132 -2.21 15.30 8.32
N GLY A 133 -2.17 16.08 7.23
CA GLY A 133 -1.57 17.41 7.21
C GLY A 133 -2.26 18.39 8.17
N PHE A 134 -3.59 18.38 8.20
CA PHE A 134 -4.39 19.19 9.12
C PHE A 134 -4.21 18.77 10.58
N MET A 135 -4.04 17.47 10.87
CA MET A 135 -3.67 17.01 12.21
C MET A 135 -2.30 17.53 12.65
N ILE A 136 -1.29 17.49 11.77
CA ILE A 136 0.04 18.03 12.09
C ILE A 136 -0.02 19.53 12.30
N LEU A 137 -0.68 20.27 11.39
CA LEU A 137 -0.84 21.72 11.49
C LEU A 137 -1.54 22.10 12.79
N SER A 138 -2.64 21.43 13.11
CA SER A 138 -3.36 21.68 14.36
C SER A 138 -2.52 21.34 15.59
N GLY A 139 -1.70 20.30 15.57
CA GLY A 139 -0.72 20.02 16.62
C GLY A 139 0.29 21.15 16.82
N VAL A 140 0.80 21.73 15.73
CA VAL A 140 1.70 22.90 15.79
C VAL A 140 0.99 24.13 16.37
N ILE A 141 -0.24 24.41 15.92
CA ILE A 141 -1.04 25.53 16.43
C ILE A 141 -1.35 25.32 17.92
N LEU A 142 -1.65 24.09 18.34
CA LEU A 142 -1.90 23.74 19.74
C LEU A 142 -0.66 24.00 20.60
N ALA A 143 0.51 23.55 20.16
CA ALA A 143 1.77 23.81 20.85
C ALA A 143 2.07 25.31 20.95
N ALA A 144 1.85 26.07 19.88
CA ALA A 144 1.98 27.52 19.89
C ALA A 144 0.99 28.19 20.86
N GLY A 145 -0.25 27.70 20.92
CA GLY A 145 -1.26 28.14 21.89
C GLY A 145 -0.84 27.90 23.34
N LEU A 146 -0.28 26.72 23.64
CA LEU A 146 0.24 26.39 24.97
C LEU A 146 1.40 27.32 25.38
N VAL A 147 2.32 27.64 24.46
CA VAL A 147 3.39 28.62 24.72
C VAL A 147 2.80 30.01 24.94
N ALA A 148 1.83 30.43 24.12
CA ALA A 148 1.18 31.73 24.24
C ALA A 148 0.43 31.88 25.57
N PHE A 149 0.03 30.79 26.23
CA PHE A 149 -0.68 30.83 27.51
C PHE A 149 0.12 31.55 28.61
N ALA A 150 1.45 31.48 28.56
CA ALA A 150 2.35 32.16 29.49
C ALA A 150 2.47 33.68 29.26
N PHE A 151 2.11 34.17 28.06
CA PHE A 151 2.37 35.55 27.64
C PHE A 151 1.11 36.34 27.25
N ASN A 152 0.08 35.68 26.73
CA ASN A 152 -1.17 36.27 26.29
C ASN A 152 -2.32 35.23 26.28
N PHE A 153 -3.06 35.19 27.39
CA PHE A 153 -4.14 34.22 27.60
C PHE A 153 -5.26 34.28 26.53
N PRO A 154 -5.79 35.46 26.12
CA PRO A 154 -6.78 35.51 25.04
C PRO A 154 -6.30 34.92 23.71
N ILE A 155 -5.05 35.20 23.31
CA ILE A 155 -4.48 34.65 22.08
C ILE A 155 -4.29 33.13 22.21
N ALA A 156 -3.84 32.65 23.37
CA ALA A 156 -3.68 31.23 23.65
C ALA A 156 -5.01 30.46 23.51
N LEU A 157 -6.10 31.04 24.02
CA LEU A 157 -7.43 30.44 23.96
C LEU A 157 -7.95 30.39 22.51
N LEU A 158 -7.75 31.45 21.72
CA LEU A 158 -8.07 31.46 20.30
C LEU A 158 -7.29 30.40 19.51
N LEU A 159 -5.97 30.31 19.70
CA LEU A 159 -5.13 29.33 19.02
C LEU A 159 -5.53 27.89 19.38
N THR A 160 -5.80 27.64 20.65
CA THR A 160 -6.26 26.32 21.13
C THR A 160 -7.61 25.95 20.52
N ALA A 161 -8.57 26.88 20.47
CA ALA A 161 -9.87 26.65 19.86
C ALA A 161 -9.78 26.36 18.35
N VAL A 162 -8.95 27.12 17.61
CA VAL A 162 -8.69 26.86 16.19
C VAL A 162 -8.04 25.49 15.99
N ALA A 163 -7.04 25.15 16.80
CA ALA A 163 -6.39 23.85 16.75
C ALA A 163 -7.39 22.71 16.95
N LEU A 164 -8.23 22.77 17.99
CA LEU A 164 -9.24 21.73 18.27
C LEU A 164 -10.29 21.61 17.17
N THR A 165 -10.72 22.73 16.58
CA THR A 165 -11.72 22.75 15.51
C THR A 165 -11.22 22.08 14.23
N ILE A 166 -9.91 22.16 13.97
CA ILE A 166 -9.26 21.47 12.84
C ILE A 166 -8.94 20.02 13.22
N MET A 167 -8.40 19.80 14.42
CA MET A 167 -7.90 18.50 14.87
C MET A 167 -9.01 17.46 15.01
N ALA A 168 -10.16 17.81 15.61
CA ALA A 168 -11.20 16.83 15.91
C ALA A 168 -11.81 16.17 14.65
N PRO A 169 -12.22 16.93 13.61
CA PRO A 169 -12.71 16.32 12.37
C PRO A 169 -11.63 15.52 11.63
N SER A 170 -10.37 16.01 11.60
CA SER A 170 -9.28 15.30 10.93
C SER A 170 -8.92 13.98 11.64
N LEU A 171 -8.91 13.98 12.97
CA LEU A 171 -8.67 12.78 13.77
C LEU A 171 -9.80 11.77 13.63
N PHE A 172 -11.06 12.24 13.63
CA PHE A 172 -12.21 11.37 13.34
C PHE A 172 -12.08 10.72 11.96
N TYR A 173 -11.78 11.49 10.92
CA TYR A 173 -11.60 10.96 9.57
C TYR A 173 -10.48 9.92 9.51
N THR A 174 -9.31 10.23 10.09
CA THR A 174 -8.18 9.28 10.09
C THR A 174 -8.48 7.99 10.82
N VAL A 175 -9.17 8.05 11.97
CA VAL A 175 -9.53 6.85 12.74
C VAL A 175 -10.65 6.06 12.08
N ALA A 176 -11.70 6.72 11.62
CA ALA A 176 -12.89 6.05 11.10
C ALA A 176 -12.69 5.51 9.67
N GLU A 177 -11.99 6.25 8.80
CA GLU A 177 -11.89 5.94 7.37
C GLU A 177 -10.49 5.43 7.02
N THR A 178 -9.44 6.24 7.27
CA THR A 178 -8.09 5.94 6.79
C THR A 178 -7.53 4.64 7.38
N HIS A 179 -7.63 4.45 8.70
CA HIS A 179 -7.09 3.26 9.35
C HIS A 179 -7.83 1.96 8.97
N GLY A 180 -9.15 2.04 8.74
CA GLY A 180 -9.93 0.90 8.27
C GLY A 180 -9.45 0.45 6.89
N HIS A 181 -9.28 1.40 5.97
CA HIS A 181 -8.77 1.12 4.63
C HIS A 181 -7.32 0.61 4.66
N GLU A 182 -6.45 1.22 5.48
CA GLU A 182 -5.07 0.75 5.68
C GLU A 182 -5.02 -0.72 6.12
N ALA A 183 -5.81 -1.09 7.13
CA ALA A 183 -5.82 -2.44 7.67
C ALA A 183 -6.26 -3.46 6.61
N VAL A 184 -7.30 -3.14 5.83
CA VAL A 184 -7.79 -4.03 4.77
C VAL A 184 -6.74 -4.21 3.67
N VAL A 185 -6.13 -3.12 3.20
CA VAL A 185 -5.10 -3.17 2.15
C VAL A 185 -3.87 -3.94 2.62
N ASN A 186 -3.40 -3.69 3.84
CA ASN A 186 -2.23 -4.38 4.39
C ASN A 186 -2.50 -5.89 4.50
N LYS A 187 -3.69 -6.30 4.98
CA LYS A 187 -4.09 -7.70 5.07
C LYS A 187 -4.14 -8.37 3.69
N GLN A 188 -4.66 -7.67 2.67
CA GLN A 188 -4.66 -8.18 1.29
C GLN A 188 -3.24 -8.38 0.74
N GLU A 189 -2.32 -7.44 0.99
CA GLU A 189 -0.92 -7.59 0.57
C GLU A 189 -0.20 -8.69 1.32
N GLU A 190 -0.43 -8.82 2.62
CA GLU A 190 0.13 -9.89 3.46
C GLU A 190 -0.29 -11.27 2.91
N ILE A 191 -1.58 -11.47 2.65
CA ILE A 191 -2.08 -12.73 2.07
C ILE A 191 -1.44 -12.98 0.70
N LEU A 192 -1.32 -11.96 -0.15
CA LEU A 192 -0.70 -12.07 -1.48
C LEU A 192 0.78 -12.45 -1.41
N PHE A 193 1.57 -11.79 -0.57
CA PHE A 193 3.00 -12.06 -0.45
C PHE A 193 3.29 -13.36 0.30
N SER A 194 2.46 -13.75 1.27
CA SER A 194 2.52 -15.07 1.89
C SER A 194 2.17 -16.18 0.90
N ALA A 195 1.16 -15.96 0.03
CA ALA A 195 0.84 -16.87 -1.07
C ALA A 195 2.02 -17.03 -2.03
N LEU A 196 2.66 -15.92 -2.42
CA LEU A 196 3.87 -15.94 -3.23
C LEU A 196 5.00 -16.71 -2.54
N ASN A 197 5.25 -16.44 -1.26
CA ASN A 197 6.28 -17.12 -0.47
C ASN A 197 6.06 -18.64 -0.46
N GLY A 198 4.82 -19.07 -0.19
CA GLY A 198 4.47 -20.49 -0.20
C GLY A 198 4.68 -21.12 -1.58
N MET A 199 4.39 -20.40 -2.66
CA MET A 199 4.66 -20.88 -4.01
C MET A 199 6.16 -21.02 -4.32
N VAL A 200 6.98 -20.00 -4.02
CA VAL A 200 8.42 -20.02 -4.34
C VAL A 200 9.19 -21.01 -3.48
N ASN A 201 8.76 -21.24 -2.24
CA ASN A 201 9.41 -22.12 -1.28
C ASN A 201 8.69 -23.47 -1.11
N HIS A 202 7.71 -23.79 -1.97
CA HIS A 202 6.94 -25.04 -1.95
C HIS A 202 6.28 -25.36 -0.59
N GLN A 203 5.83 -24.35 0.15
CA GLN A 203 5.03 -24.56 1.36
C GLN A 203 3.56 -24.80 0.97
N GLU A 204 2.94 -25.83 1.55
CA GLU A 204 1.48 -25.92 1.57
C GLU A 204 0.97 -24.87 2.57
N LEU A 205 0.35 -23.80 2.07
CA LEU A 205 -0.36 -22.83 2.92
C LEU A 205 -1.60 -23.52 3.49
N SER A 206 -1.79 -23.44 4.80
CA SER A 206 -2.99 -23.98 5.43
C SER A 206 -4.20 -23.09 5.14
N ASP A 207 -5.39 -23.67 4.92
CA ASP A 207 -6.64 -22.92 4.65
C ASP A 207 -6.99 -21.90 5.77
N GLU A 208 -6.44 -22.09 6.96
CA GLU A 208 -6.61 -21.24 8.15
C GLU A 208 -5.78 -19.94 8.08
N GLU A 209 -4.66 -19.94 7.36
CA GLU A 209 -3.82 -18.75 7.11
C GLU A 209 -4.38 -17.88 5.95
N LEU A 210 -5.18 -18.47 5.05
CA LEU A 210 -5.85 -17.77 3.94
C LEU A 210 -7.22 -17.16 4.32
N HIS A 211 -7.80 -17.55 5.47
CA HIS A 211 -9.04 -17.01 5.98
C HIS A 211 -8.92 -16.56 7.45
N PRO A 212 -8.34 -15.38 7.74
CA PRO A 212 -8.35 -14.87 9.09
C PRO A 212 -9.76 -14.31 9.32
N TYR A 213 -10.54 -15.01 10.15
CA TYR A 213 -11.75 -14.50 10.78
C TYR A 213 -11.59 -13.00 11.03
N VAL A 214 -12.49 -12.20 10.46
CA VAL A 214 -12.66 -10.82 10.89
C VAL A 214 -13.34 -10.91 12.26
N GLU A 215 -12.57 -11.15 13.30
CA GLU A 215 -13.00 -10.72 14.63
C GLU A 215 -12.98 -9.20 14.60
N SER A 216 -14.15 -8.66 14.26
CA SER A 216 -14.56 -7.30 14.55
C SER A 216 -14.42 -7.08 16.06
N THR A 217 -13.22 -6.73 16.51
CA THR A 217 -12.98 -6.17 17.84
C THR A 217 -13.23 -4.67 17.84
N PHE A 218 -14.41 -4.29 17.33
CA PHE A 218 -15.14 -3.16 17.88
C PHE A 218 -16.36 -3.73 18.60
N SER A 219 -16.15 -4.10 19.85
CA SER A 219 -17.23 -4.24 20.82
C SER A 219 -17.11 -3.09 21.83
N VAL A 220 -18.05 -2.15 21.66
CA VAL A 220 -18.50 -1.06 22.56
C VAL A 220 -17.54 0.09 22.84
#